data_AF-A0A527VN71-F1
#
_entry.id   AF-A0A527VN71-F1
#
_cell.length_a   1.000
_cell.length_b   1.000
_cell.length_c   1.000
_cell.angle_alpha   90.00
_cell.angle_beta   90.00
_cell.angle_gamma   90.00
#
_symmetry.space_group_name_H-M   'P 1'
#
loop_
_entity.id
_entity.type
_entity.pdbx_description
1 polymer ?
#
loop_
_entity_poly.entity_id
_entity_poly.type
_entity_poly.pdbx_seq_one_letter_code
_entity_poly.pdbx_strand_id
1 'polypeptide(L)'
;RTIRYPGHAAIMKALLNDLGLRHRRDVLKDIFESALPATLQDVVIVFVTVSGRRNGRLLQETYANKIYSHRVGNIVRSAIQITTASGI
;
A
#
# COMPACT_ATOMS: atom_id res chain seq x y z
N ARG A 1 6.31 10.10 -2.87
CA ARG A 1 4.82 9.97 -2.76
C ARG A 1 4.43 8.84 -3.71
N THR A 2 4.13 7.64 -3.23
CA THR A 2 3.89 6.49 -4.11
C THR A 2 2.44 6.03 -3.95
N ILE A 3 1.66 6.19 -5.02
CA ILE A 3 0.36 5.56 -5.17
C ILE A 3 0.63 4.21 -5.85
N ARG A 4 0.24 3.09 -5.22
CA ARG A 4 0.48 1.76 -5.78
C ARG A 4 -0.51 1.48 -6.92
N TYR A 5 -0.13 1.88 -8.13
CA TYR A 5 -0.86 1.54 -9.36
C TYR A 5 -0.66 0.09 -9.79
N PRO A 6 -1.58 -0.47 -10.61
CA PRO A 6 -1.33 -1.68 -11.38
C PRO A 6 0.03 -1.58 -12.09
N GLY A 7 0.89 -2.59 -11.94
CA GLY A 7 2.27 -2.60 -12.46
C GLY A 7 3.36 -2.65 -11.39
N HIS A 8 3.13 -2.12 -10.17
CA HIS A 8 4.10 -2.27 -9.07
C HIS A 8 4.39 -3.73 -8.73
N ALA A 9 3.37 -4.60 -8.83
CA ALA A 9 3.56 -6.03 -8.64
C ALA A 9 4.51 -6.66 -9.68
N ALA A 10 4.52 -6.17 -10.92
CA ALA A 10 5.43 -6.64 -11.96
C ALA A 10 6.87 -6.20 -11.67
N ILE A 11 7.06 -4.94 -11.25
CA ILE A 11 8.38 -4.42 -10.82
C ILE A 11 8.91 -5.24 -9.63
N MET A 12 8.07 -5.48 -8.62
CA MET A 12 8.46 -6.30 -7.48
C MET A 12 8.78 -7.74 -7.88
N LYS A 13 8.05 -8.34 -8.83
CA LYS A 13 8.37 -9.67 -9.37
C LYS A 13 9.73 -9.69 -10.06
N ALA A 14 10.03 -8.70 -10.90
CA ALA A 14 11.33 -8.61 -11.57
C ALA A 14 12.48 -8.49 -10.56
N LEU A 15 12.35 -7.59 -9.57
CA LEU A 15 13.35 -7.43 -8.52
C LEU A 15 13.55 -8.71 -7.70
N LEU A 16 12.45 -9.35 -7.29
CA LEU A 16 12.51 -10.51 -6.40
C LEU A 16 12.94 -11.79 -7.13
N ASN A 17 12.42 -12.05 -8.32
CA ASN A 17 12.62 -13.32 -9.03
C ASN A 17 13.71 -13.20 -10.09
N ASP A 18 13.57 -12.28 -11.04
CA ASP A 18 14.46 -12.21 -12.20
C ASP A 18 15.87 -11.75 -11.79
N LEU A 19 15.95 -10.80 -10.84
CA LEU A 19 17.22 -10.37 -10.23
C LEU A 19 17.62 -11.21 -9.00
N GLY A 20 16.75 -12.13 -8.56
CA GLY A 20 17.01 -13.02 -7.43
C GLY A 20 17.15 -12.33 -6.06
N LEU A 21 16.70 -11.07 -5.91
CA LEU A 21 16.88 -10.32 -4.66
C LEU A 21 16.10 -10.91 -3.48
N ARG A 22 15.13 -11.80 -3.73
CA ARG A 22 14.46 -12.57 -2.67
C ARG A 22 15.42 -13.37 -1.79
N HIS A 23 16.60 -13.75 -2.32
CA HIS A 23 17.63 -14.50 -1.62
C HIS A 23 18.70 -13.60 -0.97
N ARG A 24 18.67 -12.29 -1.27
CA ARG A 24 19.63 -11.27 -0.79
C ARG A 24 18.87 -10.13 -0.13
N ARG A 25 18.24 -10.45 1.01
CA ARG A 25 17.31 -9.56 1.72
C ARG A 25 18.00 -8.29 2.22
N ASP A 26 19.24 -8.41 2.64
CA ASP A 26 20.12 -7.31 3.05
C ASP A 26 20.32 -6.30 1.91
N VAL A 27 20.68 -6.76 0.71
CA VAL A 27 20.86 -5.90 -0.47
C VAL A 27 19.54 -5.24 -0.87
N LEU A 28 18.45 -6.01 -0.92
CA LEU A 28 17.13 -5.46 -1.23
C LEU A 28 16.70 -4.38 -0.24
N LYS A 29 16.95 -4.62 1.05
CA LYS A 29 16.67 -3.67 2.12
C LYS A 29 17.49 -2.39 1.95
N ASP A 30 18.79 -2.52 1.72
CA ASP A 30 19.69 -1.37 1.55
C ASP A 30 19.29 -0.50 0.35
N ILE A 31 18.95 -1.14 -0.79
CA ILE A 31 18.42 -0.44 -1.97
C ILE A 31 17.16 0.36 -1.61
N PHE A 32 16.21 -0.24 -0.90
CA PHE A 32 14.96 0.44 -0.55
C PHE A 32 15.12 1.50 0.52
N GLU A 33 15.93 1.28 1.56
CA GLU A 33 16.21 2.28 2.59
C GLU A 33 16.95 3.49 2.02
N SER A 34 17.83 3.28 1.04
CA SER A 34 18.55 4.35 0.35
C SER A 34 17.67 5.08 -0.67
N ALA A 35 16.80 4.37 -1.39
CA ALA A 35 16.00 4.96 -2.47
C ALA A 35 14.64 5.52 -2.01
N LEU A 36 14.10 5.05 -0.88
CA LEU A 36 12.76 5.41 -0.40
C LEU A 36 12.85 6.07 0.98
N PRO A 37 12.61 7.38 1.09
CA PRO A 37 12.60 8.05 2.39
C PRO A 37 11.44 7.54 3.25
N ALA A 38 11.74 7.14 4.48
CA ALA A 38 10.74 6.79 5.47
C ALA A 38 10.03 8.05 5.99
N THR A 39 8.71 7.99 6.17
CA THR A 39 7.93 9.06 6.80
C THR A 39 6.82 8.50 7.67
N LEU A 40 6.65 9.09 8.86
CA LEU A 40 5.51 8.84 9.75
C LEU A 40 4.28 9.68 9.36
N GLN A 41 4.38 10.53 8.34
CA GLN A 41 3.29 11.35 7.83
C GLN A 41 2.74 10.78 6.50
N ASP A 42 2.69 9.45 6.42
CA ASP A 42 2.06 8.74 5.31
C ASP A 42 0.52 8.80 5.40
N VAL A 43 -0.13 8.61 4.25
CA VAL A 43 -1.59 8.51 4.13
C VAL A 43 -1.89 7.30 3.27
N VAL A 44 -2.76 6.42 3.77
CA VAL A 44 -3.29 5.28 3.00
C VAL A 44 -4.66 5.66 2.47
N ILE A 45 -4.86 5.49 1.16
CA ILE A 45 -6.14 5.75 0.50
C ILE A 45 -6.69 4.40 0.04
N VAL A 46 -7.88 4.03 0.54
CA VAL A 46 -8.63 2.86 0.09
C VAL A 46 -9.71 3.36 -0.87
N PHE A 47 -9.66 2.88 -2.11
CA PHE A 47 -10.62 3.24 -3.15
C PHE A 47 -11.17 1.95 -3.77
N VAL A 48 -12.47 1.73 -3.63
CA VAL A 48 -13.15 0.54 -4.12
C VAL A 48 -14.28 0.98 -5.04
N THR A 49 -14.28 0.49 -6.27
CA THR A 49 -15.35 0.73 -7.23
C THR A 49 -16.01 -0.60 -7.55
N VAL A 50 -17.33 -0.65 -7.43
CA VAL A 50 -18.14 -1.82 -7.76
C VAL A 50 -19.16 -1.42 -8.80
N SER A 51 -19.26 -2.17 -9.88
CA SER A 51 -20.29 -1.99 -10.91
C SER A 51 -21.16 -3.24 -11.01
N GLY A 52 -22.46 -3.05 -11.23
CA GLY A 52 -23.42 -4.15 -11.27
C GLY A 52 -24.83 -3.70 -11.61
N ARG A 53 -25.76 -4.65 -11.77
CA ARG A 53 -27.17 -4.33 -11.98
C ARG A 53 -27.93 -4.24 -10.66
N ARG A 54 -28.63 -3.13 -10.43
CA ARG A 54 -29.54 -2.93 -9.30
C ARG A 54 -30.88 -2.46 -9.85
N ASN A 55 -31.96 -3.19 -9.55
CA ASN A 55 -33.31 -2.90 -10.05
C ASN A 55 -33.36 -2.72 -11.58
N GLY A 56 -32.67 -3.59 -12.32
CA GLY A 56 -32.62 -3.56 -13.80
C GLY A 56 -31.72 -2.49 -14.42
N ARG A 57 -31.12 -1.60 -13.63
CA ARG A 57 -30.20 -0.55 -14.11
C ARG A 57 -28.76 -0.93 -13.81
N LEU A 58 -27.87 -0.72 -14.78
CA LEU A 58 -26.43 -0.80 -14.55
C LEU A 58 -26.01 0.41 -13.72
N LEU A 59 -25.53 0.17 -12.50
CA LEU A 59 -25.07 1.18 -11.56
C LEU A 59 -23.61 0.91 -11.18
N GLN A 60 -22.94 1.97 -10.74
CA GLN A 60 -21.60 1.92 -10.17
C GLN A 60 -21.62 2.68 -8.85
N GLU A 61 -21.05 2.07 -7.81
CA GLU A 61 -20.86 2.69 -6.51
C GLU A 61 -19.37 2.72 -6.18
N THR A 62 -18.95 3.78 -5.49
CA THR A 62 -17.56 4.01 -5.12
C THR A 62 -17.46 4.26 -3.63
N TYR A 63 -16.61 3.49 -2.97
CA TYR A 63 -16.18 3.72 -1.60
C TYR A 63 -14.78 4.35 -1.59
N ALA A 64 -14.61 5.42 -0.81
CA ALA A 64 -13.33 6.09 -0.63
C ALA A 64 -13.07 6.35 0.86
N ASN A 65 -11.90 5.94 1.34
CA ASN A 65 -11.46 6.16 2.72
C ASN A 65 -10.00 6.63 2.74
N LYS A 66 -9.71 7.64 3.56
CA LYS A 66 -8.36 8.16 3.80
C LYS A 66 -7.98 7.91 5.24
N ILE A 67 -6.89 7.19 5.44
CA ILE A 67 -6.38 6.81 6.74
C ILE A 67 -5.06 7.54 6.92
N TYR A 68 -5.00 8.39 7.94
CA TYR A 68 -3.82 9.17 8.32
C TYR A 68 -3.05 8.47 9.43
N SER A 69 -1.77 8.81 9.56
CA SER A 69 -1.03 8.48 10.76
C SER A 69 -1.67 9.12 11.98
N HIS A 70 -1.68 8.39 13.10
CA HIS A 70 -2.21 8.90 14.36
C HIS A 70 -1.55 8.21 15.55
N ARG A 71 -1.78 8.77 16.73
CA ARG A 71 -1.22 8.27 17.98
C ARG A 71 -2.02 7.06 18.48
N VAL A 72 -1.32 5.95 18.73
CA VAL A 72 -1.85 4.75 19.38
C VAL A 72 -1.15 4.60 20.72
N GLY A 73 -1.87 4.86 21.82
CA GLY A 73 -1.27 5.02 23.14
C GLY A 73 -0.33 6.22 23.18
N ASN A 74 0.95 6.01 23.48
CA ASN A 74 1.97 7.07 23.52
C ASN A 74 2.84 7.11 22.25
N ILE A 75 2.59 6.27 21.25
CA ILE A 75 3.44 6.12 20.07
C ILE A 75 2.68 6.61 18.83
N VAL A 76 3.32 7.44 18.01
CA VAL A 76 2.79 7.79 16.68
C VAL A 76 2.99 6.60 15.75
N ARG A 77 1.91 6.12 15.13
CA ARG A 77 1.95 5.05 14.14
C ARG A 77 1.62 5.60 12.77
N SER A 78 2.37 5.16 11.77
CA SER A 78 2.14 5.50 10.36
C SER A 78 0.80 4.90 9.89
N ALA A 79 0.17 5.52 8.89
CA ALA A 79 -1.05 5.00 8.28
C ALA A 79 -0.87 3.57 7.74
N ILE A 80 0.28 3.26 7.14
CA ILE A 80 0.62 1.88 6.70
C ILE A 80 0.65 0.92 7.89
N GLN A 81 1.28 1.30 9.00
CA GLN A 81 1.36 0.45 10.19
C GLN A 81 -0.03 0.17 10.77
N ILE A 82 -0.85 1.21 10.93
CA ILE A 82 -2.22 1.11 11.44
C ILE A 82 -3.05 0.19 10.55
N THR A 83 -3.07 0.45 9.24
CA THR A 83 -3.88 -0.33 8.29
C THR A 83 -3.44 -1.78 8.16
N THR A 84 -2.13 -2.03 8.26
CA THR A 84 -1.59 -3.40 8.25
C THR A 84 -1.99 -4.15 9.52
N ALA A 85 -1.93 -3.49 10.68
CA ALA A 85 -2.33 -4.08 11.96
C ALA A 85 -3.84 -4.36 12.03
N SER A 86 -4.69 -3.55 11.38
CA SER A 86 -6.14 -3.78 11.30
C SER A 86 -6.56 -4.88 10.30
N GLY A 87 -5.63 -5.39 9.49
CA GLY A 87 -5.90 -6.43 8.48
C GLY A 87 -5.61 -7.86 8.95
N ILE A 88 -5.10 -8.03 10.18
CA ILE A 88 -4.89 -9.30 10.88
C ILE A 88 -5.96 -9.41 11.96
#